data_AF-A0A9E0HB38-F1
#
_entry.id   AF-A0A9E0HB38-F1
#
_cell.length_a   1.000
_cell.length_b   1.000
_cell.length_c   1.000
_cell.angle_alpha   90.00
_cell.angle_beta   90.00
_cell.angle_gamma   90.00
#
_symmetry.space_group_name_H-M   'P 1'
#
loop_
_entity.id
_entity.type
_entity.pdbx_description
1 polymer ?
#
loop_
_entity_poly.entity_id
_entity_poly.type
_entity_poly.pdbx_seq_one_letter_code
_entity_poly.pdbx_strand_id
1 'polypeptide(L)'
;MARTTATTTFKTALFTTCALALTACGDDPQPGTLAVSVWGEDFIEEGIPADELIDGWAIGFDAFVVSIGNTVGRAGEDGTDVGDPTFRLVDLAQPTAGAGHALVELADAPPGYYDHFGYELRAAPNPIAVNVDATTAAAMTAGGYSVWVRGQATKGSETRTFDWGFTTKLTFLHCDLGGDVDGNTLAARATIHADHLFYDDAVSDEPNVAFQLIADADGADGTIADGAITFAELAAVDLRGQARYQVGSLRDPAGAAIVNLAQYIVHQVTTVGHINGEGHCEDVVAQP
;
A
#
# COMPACT_ATOMS: atom_id res chain seq x y z
N MET A 1 -55.34 -38.84 79.47
CA MET A 1 -54.60 -39.37 78.30
C MET A 1 -55.08 -38.63 77.06
N ALA A 2 -54.25 -38.50 76.02
CA ALA A 2 -54.40 -37.47 74.98
C ALA A 2 -54.38 -38.04 73.53
N ARG A 3 -54.66 -37.15 72.55
CA ARG A 3 -54.74 -37.38 71.08
C ARG A 3 -56.01 -38.16 70.66
N THR A 4 -56.54 -38.10 69.43
CA THR A 4 -56.14 -37.63 68.07
C THR A 4 -57.38 -37.00 67.39
N THR A 5 -57.37 -36.16 66.34
CA THR A 5 -56.40 -35.26 65.64
C THR A 5 -57.23 -34.19 64.88
N ALA A 6 -56.63 -33.07 64.45
CA ALA A 6 -57.33 -32.02 63.69
C ALA A 6 -57.39 -32.26 62.15
N THR A 7 -58.43 -31.73 61.50
CA THR A 7 -58.65 -31.82 60.04
C THR A 7 -57.93 -30.68 59.30
N THR A 8 -57.05 -31.01 58.35
CA THR A 8 -56.32 -30.00 57.54
C THR A 8 -56.82 -30.01 56.10
N THR A 9 -57.38 -28.88 55.64
CA THR A 9 -57.80 -28.71 54.24
C THR A 9 -56.66 -28.14 53.42
N PHE A 10 -56.06 -28.94 52.53
CA PHE A 10 -55.07 -28.45 51.57
C PHE A 10 -55.76 -27.72 50.41
N LYS A 11 -55.41 -26.45 50.20
CA LYS A 11 -55.78 -25.71 48.99
C LYS A 11 -54.69 -25.85 47.93
N THR A 12 -55.10 -26.21 46.72
CA THR A 12 -54.24 -26.31 45.54
C THR A 12 -53.68 -24.93 45.16
N ALA A 13 -52.37 -24.82 45.04
CA ALA A 13 -51.70 -23.66 44.43
C ALA A 13 -50.97 -24.15 43.17
N LEU A 14 -51.59 -23.95 42.00
CA LEU A 14 -51.00 -24.29 40.71
C LEU A 14 -50.06 -23.17 40.28
N PHE A 15 -48.77 -23.30 40.60
CA PHE A 15 -47.74 -22.39 40.09
C PHE A 15 -47.56 -22.62 38.59
N THR A 16 -48.20 -21.77 37.78
CA THR A 16 -47.96 -21.70 36.34
C THR A 16 -46.65 -20.95 36.12
N THR A 17 -45.56 -21.67 35.94
CA THR A 17 -44.27 -21.10 35.55
C THR A 17 -44.39 -20.49 34.16
N CYS A 18 -44.55 -19.17 34.10
CA CYS A 18 -44.55 -18.44 32.83
C CYS A 18 -43.12 -18.40 32.30
N ALA A 19 -42.82 -19.27 31.33
CA ALA A 19 -41.52 -19.27 30.66
C ALA A 19 -41.43 -18.02 29.78
N LEU A 20 -40.75 -16.97 30.27
CA LEU A 20 -40.30 -15.88 29.42
C LEU A 20 -39.25 -16.44 28.46
N ALA A 21 -39.69 -16.73 27.24
CA ALA A 21 -38.79 -16.89 26.11
C ALA A 21 -38.16 -15.53 25.82
N LEU A 22 -37.02 -15.26 26.44
CA LEU A 22 -36.11 -14.20 26.04
C LEU A 22 -35.54 -14.59 24.67
N THR A 23 -36.25 -14.21 23.60
CA THR A 23 -35.66 -14.10 22.27
C THR A 23 -34.65 -12.95 22.34
N ALA A 24 -33.42 -13.28 22.73
CA ALA A 24 -32.28 -12.40 22.59
C ALA A 24 -31.95 -12.28 21.09
N CYS A 25 -32.75 -11.48 20.39
CA CYS A 25 -32.41 -10.96 19.07
C CYS A 25 -31.35 -9.87 19.25
N GLY A 26 -30.13 -10.28 19.61
CA GLY A 26 -28.97 -9.67 19.00
C GLY A 26 -28.81 -10.36 17.67
N ASP A 27 -28.78 -9.60 16.58
CA ASP A 27 -28.35 -10.16 15.30
C ASP A 27 -26.87 -10.52 15.48
N ASP A 28 -26.53 -11.80 15.33
CA ASP A 28 -25.13 -12.23 15.37
C ASP A 28 -24.38 -11.52 14.23
N PRO A 29 -23.15 -11.02 14.42
CA PRO A 29 -22.40 -10.38 13.34
C PRO A 29 -22.29 -11.27 12.10
N GLN A 30 -22.57 -10.73 10.93
CA GLN A 30 -22.69 -11.49 9.68
C GLN A 30 -21.42 -11.41 8.81
N PRO A 31 -21.00 -12.50 8.15
CA PRO A 31 -19.96 -12.44 7.13
C PRO A 31 -20.31 -11.46 6.01
N GLY A 32 -19.29 -10.84 5.41
CA GLY A 32 -19.45 -9.83 4.38
C GLY A 32 -18.41 -9.95 3.27
N THR A 33 -17.86 -8.83 2.82
CA THR A 33 -16.89 -8.80 1.72
C THR A 33 -15.83 -7.72 1.93
N LEU A 34 -14.55 -8.04 1.72
CA LEU A 34 -13.52 -7.00 1.53
C LEU A 34 -13.38 -6.70 0.04
N ALA A 35 -13.68 -5.47 -0.37
CA ALA A 35 -13.44 -5.00 -1.74
C ALA A 35 -12.09 -4.28 -1.80
N VAL A 36 -11.09 -4.92 -2.40
CA VAL A 36 -9.71 -4.43 -2.44
C VAL A 36 -9.42 -3.74 -3.78
N SER A 37 -8.88 -2.53 -3.70
CA SER A 37 -8.44 -1.69 -4.81
C SER A 37 -6.99 -1.24 -4.63
N VAL A 38 -6.38 -0.75 -5.71
CA VAL A 38 -5.11 0.00 -5.69
C VAL A 38 -5.28 1.34 -6.39
N TRP A 39 -4.67 2.39 -5.85
CA TRP A 39 -4.77 3.75 -6.39
C TRP A 39 -3.41 4.44 -6.32
N GLY A 40 -3.10 5.29 -7.31
CA GLY A 40 -1.83 6.02 -7.38
C GLY A 40 -1.88 7.45 -6.83
N GLU A 41 -3.01 7.85 -6.25
CA GLU A 41 -3.31 9.25 -5.96
C GLU A 41 -3.30 10.18 -7.20
N ASP A 42 -3.66 11.44 -6.99
CA ASP A 42 -3.68 12.45 -8.04
C ASP A 42 -2.24 12.74 -8.55
N PHE A 43 -1.22 12.59 -7.70
CA PHE A 43 0.18 12.76 -8.09
C PHE A 43 0.69 11.74 -9.11
N ILE A 44 0.10 10.54 -9.21
CA ILE A 44 0.40 9.60 -10.32
C ILE A 44 -0.56 9.79 -11.49
N GLU A 45 -1.87 9.99 -11.24
CA GLU A 45 -2.87 10.12 -12.31
C GLU A 45 -2.77 11.44 -13.10
N GLU A 46 -2.41 12.55 -12.45
CA GLU A 46 -2.31 13.89 -13.03
C GLU A 46 -0.86 14.43 -13.08
N GLY A 47 0.03 13.89 -12.24
CA GLY A 47 1.42 14.32 -12.09
C GLY A 47 1.64 15.25 -10.88
N ILE A 48 2.91 15.48 -10.54
CA ILE A 48 3.31 16.34 -9.42
C ILE A 48 3.60 17.75 -9.96
N PRO A 49 2.82 18.79 -9.58
CA PRO A 49 2.97 20.14 -10.13
C PRO A 49 4.17 20.89 -9.52
N ALA A 50 4.61 21.96 -10.21
CA ALA A 50 5.87 22.65 -9.90
C ALA A 50 5.90 23.44 -8.59
N ASP A 51 4.75 23.63 -7.94
CA ASP A 51 4.61 24.25 -6.62
C ASP A 51 4.74 23.27 -5.45
N GLU A 52 4.57 21.96 -5.69
CA GLU A 52 4.85 20.90 -4.71
C GLU A 52 6.35 20.55 -4.64
N LEU A 53 7.11 20.80 -5.72
CA LEU A 53 8.56 20.61 -5.73
C LEU A 53 9.30 21.90 -5.35
N ILE A 54 10.10 21.85 -4.28
CA ILE A 54 10.80 23.02 -3.72
C ILE A 54 11.86 23.63 -4.64
N ASP A 55 12.19 22.96 -5.74
CA ASP A 55 13.10 23.42 -6.78
C ASP A 55 12.40 23.77 -8.12
N GLY A 56 11.07 23.74 -8.18
CA GLY A 56 10.29 24.26 -9.31
C GLY A 56 10.30 23.37 -10.57
N TRP A 57 10.56 22.08 -10.41
CA TRP A 57 10.33 21.06 -11.44
C TRP A 57 8.88 20.55 -11.35
N ALA A 58 8.21 20.28 -12.48
CA ALA A 58 6.97 19.49 -12.50
C ALA A 58 7.25 18.09 -13.06
N ILE A 59 6.62 17.05 -12.52
CA ILE A 59 6.81 15.65 -12.92
C ILE A 59 5.50 15.10 -13.50
N GLY A 60 5.57 14.43 -14.65
CA GLY A 60 4.46 13.66 -15.23
C GLY A 60 4.88 12.22 -15.51
N PHE A 61 3.94 11.28 -15.40
CA PHE A 61 4.17 9.85 -15.58
C PHE A 61 3.54 9.35 -16.89
N ASP A 62 4.31 8.65 -17.71
CA ASP A 62 3.82 7.90 -18.87
C ASP A 62 3.32 6.51 -18.46
N ALA A 63 3.90 5.95 -17.39
CA ALA A 63 3.52 4.68 -16.78
C ALA A 63 4.00 4.62 -15.32
N PHE A 64 3.16 4.10 -14.43
CA PHE A 64 3.55 3.77 -13.05
C PHE A 64 2.99 2.38 -12.73
N VAL A 65 3.74 1.34 -13.09
CA VAL A 65 3.25 -0.04 -13.11
C VAL A 65 3.69 -0.77 -11.85
N VAL A 66 2.72 -1.28 -11.10
CA VAL A 66 2.95 -2.08 -9.89
C VAL A 66 2.58 -3.54 -10.11
N SER A 67 3.37 -4.45 -9.55
CA SER A 67 3.06 -5.88 -9.44
C SER A 67 2.58 -6.17 -8.02
N ILE A 68 1.27 -6.00 -7.80
CA ILE A 68 0.61 -6.05 -6.49
C ILE A 68 -0.19 -7.35 -6.30
N GLY A 69 -0.13 -7.94 -5.11
CA GLY A 69 -0.84 -9.18 -4.81
C GLY A 69 -0.67 -9.64 -3.37
N ASN A 70 -0.94 -10.93 -3.13
CA ASN A 70 -0.92 -11.53 -1.79
C ASN A 70 -1.73 -10.74 -0.75
N THR A 71 -2.93 -10.31 -1.14
CA THR A 71 -3.82 -9.50 -0.29
C THR A 71 -4.44 -10.40 0.77
N VAL A 72 -4.24 -10.08 2.04
CA VAL A 72 -4.81 -10.82 3.18
C VAL A 72 -5.48 -9.81 4.11
N GLY A 73 -6.67 -10.15 4.61
CA GLY A 73 -7.35 -9.42 5.67
C GLY A 73 -7.74 -10.37 6.80
N ARG A 74 -7.59 -9.90 8.04
CA ARG A 74 -8.03 -10.59 9.25
C ARG A 74 -8.64 -9.58 10.22
N ALA A 75 -9.69 -10.00 10.91
CA ALA A 75 -10.31 -9.23 11.98
C ALA A 75 -9.72 -9.60 13.35
N GLY A 76 -8.87 -8.75 13.91
CA GLY A 76 -8.13 -8.99 15.16
C GLY A 76 -6.99 -10.01 15.04
N GLU A 77 -6.06 -9.98 16.00
CA GLU A 77 -4.87 -10.86 16.06
C GLU A 77 -5.23 -12.36 15.92
N ASP A 78 -6.22 -12.82 16.70
CA ASP A 78 -6.74 -14.20 16.74
C ASP A 78 -7.76 -14.52 15.62
N GLY A 79 -8.00 -13.60 14.68
CA GLY A 79 -8.96 -13.78 13.60
C GLY A 79 -8.58 -14.87 12.58
N THR A 80 -9.52 -15.21 11.70
CA THR A 80 -9.27 -16.09 10.53
C THR A 80 -8.94 -15.25 9.31
N ASP A 81 -7.88 -15.61 8.58
CA ASP A 81 -7.50 -14.96 7.33
C ASP A 81 -8.54 -15.19 6.22
N VAL A 82 -8.86 -14.12 5.49
CA VAL A 82 -9.42 -14.17 4.13
C VAL A 82 -8.43 -13.50 3.18
N GLY A 83 -8.21 -14.05 1.99
CA GLY A 83 -7.19 -13.50 1.09
C GLY A 83 -7.10 -14.11 -0.30
N ASP A 84 -6.29 -13.46 -1.14
CA ASP A 84 -6.00 -13.84 -2.52
C ASP A 84 -4.48 -13.76 -2.79
N PRO A 85 -3.81 -14.90 -3.08
CA PRO A 85 -2.38 -14.92 -3.39
C PRO A 85 -2.05 -14.40 -4.79
N THR A 86 -3.05 -14.05 -5.61
CA THR A 86 -2.87 -13.69 -7.02
C THR A 86 -2.24 -12.32 -7.18
N PHE A 87 -1.20 -12.25 -8.01
CA PHE A 87 -0.56 -10.98 -8.40
C PHE A 87 -1.18 -10.40 -9.65
N ARG A 88 -1.22 -9.07 -9.70
CA ARG A 88 -1.79 -8.27 -10.76
C ARG A 88 -0.81 -7.19 -11.19
N LEU A 89 -0.74 -6.93 -12.49
CA LEU A 89 -0.05 -5.76 -13.03
C LEU A 89 -1.08 -4.66 -13.25
N VAL A 90 -0.86 -3.52 -12.58
CA VAL A 90 -1.71 -2.33 -12.68
C VAL A 90 -0.84 -1.14 -13.01
N ASP A 91 -1.19 -0.40 -14.06
CA ASP A 91 -0.63 0.90 -14.39
C ASP A 91 -1.45 1.99 -13.70
N LEU A 92 -0.87 2.63 -12.69
CA LEU A 92 -1.50 3.63 -11.84
C LEU A 92 -1.53 5.01 -12.50
N ALA A 93 -0.76 5.25 -13.57
CA ALA A 93 -0.83 6.47 -14.37
C ALA A 93 -2.10 6.56 -15.23
N GLN A 94 -2.89 5.48 -15.32
CA GLN A 94 -4.20 5.52 -15.97
C GLN A 94 -5.26 6.04 -14.98
N PRO A 95 -5.96 7.15 -15.31
CA PRO A 95 -6.81 7.84 -14.37
C PRO A 95 -8.07 7.03 -14.00
N THR A 96 -8.40 7.07 -12.72
CA THR A 96 -9.58 6.45 -12.09
C THR A 96 -10.54 7.49 -11.52
N ALA A 97 -10.16 8.77 -11.51
CA ALA A 97 -10.91 9.86 -10.87
C ALA A 97 -11.18 9.57 -9.38
N GLY A 98 -10.14 9.12 -8.67
CA GLY A 98 -10.19 8.78 -7.24
C GLY A 98 -10.91 7.47 -6.90
N ALA A 99 -11.33 6.67 -7.89
CA ALA A 99 -11.98 5.38 -7.65
C ALA A 99 -10.98 4.27 -7.28
N GLY A 100 -9.76 4.32 -7.83
CA GLY A 100 -8.80 3.22 -7.81
C GLY A 100 -9.13 2.10 -8.80
N HIS A 101 -8.13 1.28 -9.10
CA HIS A 101 -8.24 0.07 -9.91
C HIS A 101 -8.64 -1.11 -9.02
N ALA A 102 -9.69 -1.84 -9.38
CA ALA A 102 -10.13 -3.00 -8.62
C ALA A 102 -9.14 -4.17 -8.72
N LEU A 103 -8.81 -4.79 -7.57
CA LEU A 103 -7.97 -5.99 -7.51
C LEU A 103 -8.82 -7.25 -7.28
N VAL A 104 -9.50 -7.33 -6.14
CA VAL A 104 -10.20 -8.54 -5.70
C VAL A 104 -11.37 -8.21 -4.76
N GLU A 105 -12.43 -9.00 -4.84
CA GLU A 105 -13.47 -9.06 -3.82
C GLU A 105 -13.29 -10.35 -3.01
N LEU A 106 -12.98 -10.21 -1.72
CA LEU A 106 -12.82 -11.31 -0.78
C LEU A 106 -14.17 -11.57 -0.11
N ALA A 107 -14.98 -12.42 -0.73
CA ALA A 107 -16.28 -12.84 -0.23
C ALA A 107 -16.19 -13.72 1.02
N ASP A 108 -17.30 -13.86 1.74
CA ASP A 108 -17.41 -14.62 3.00
C ASP A 108 -16.40 -14.17 4.08
N ALA A 109 -16.00 -12.89 4.04
CA ALA A 109 -15.07 -12.30 5.00
C ALA A 109 -15.66 -12.39 6.42
N PRO A 110 -14.94 -12.98 7.41
CA PRO A 110 -15.43 -13.08 8.78
C PRO A 110 -15.84 -11.72 9.37
N PRO A 111 -16.87 -11.65 10.22
CA PRO A 111 -17.26 -10.41 10.85
C PRO A 111 -16.25 -9.92 11.89
N GLY A 112 -16.20 -8.61 12.10
CA GLY A 112 -15.32 -7.91 13.06
C GLY A 112 -14.49 -6.79 12.43
N TYR A 113 -13.70 -6.12 13.27
CA TYR A 113 -12.84 -4.98 12.90
C TYR A 113 -11.55 -5.44 12.22
N TYR A 114 -11.24 -4.92 11.03
CA TYR A 114 -10.08 -5.33 10.24
C TYR A 114 -8.86 -4.42 10.46
N ASP A 115 -8.07 -4.79 11.46
CA ASP A 115 -6.77 -4.20 11.84
C ASP A 115 -5.55 -4.95 11.26
N HIS A 116 -5.73 -6.19 10.80
CA HIS A 116 -4.66 -7.05 10.27
C HIS A 116 -4.82 -7.24 8.74
N PHE A 117 -4.85 -6.14 7.99
CA PHE A 117 -4.73 -6.20 6.52
C PHE A 117 -3.26 -6.20 6.07
N GLY A 118 -2.99 -6.77 4.89
CA GLY A 118 -1.67 -6.78 4.29
C GLY A 118 -1.67 -7.07 2.80
N TYR A 119 -0.61 -6.65 2.12
CA TYR A 119 -0.40 -6.84 0.68
C TYR A 119 1.10 -6.84 0.33
N GLU A 120 1.46 -7.34 -0.85
CA GLU A 120 2.84 -7.37 -1.36
C GLU A 120 2.97 -6.61 -2.68
N LEU A 121 4.06 -5.85 -2.81
CA LEU A 121 4.60 -5.41 -4.10
C LEU A 121 5.83 -6.25 -4.43
N ARG A 122 5.76 -7.11 -5.44
CA ARG A 122 6.93 -7.90 -5.90
C ARG A 122 6.78 -8.42 -7.31
N ALA A 123 7.91 -8.72 -7.93
CA ALA A 123 7.94 -9.50 -9.15
C ALA A 123 7.18 -10.84 -8.97
N ALA A 124 6.24 -11.07 -9.88
CA ALA A 124 5.48 -12.31 -9.97
C ALA A 124 5.75 -13.00 -11.31
N PRO A 125 5.83 -14.34 -11.36
CA PRO A 125 6.14 -15.05 -12.60
C PRO A 125 4.96 -15.14 -13.57
N ASN A 126 3.72 -15.04 -13.09
CA ASN A 126 2.49 -15.11 -13.89
C ASN A 126 1.41 -14.15 -13.34
N PRO A 127 1.63 -12.83 -13.36
CA PRO A 127 0.64 -11.87 -12.88
C PRO A 127 -0.50 -11.69 -13.90
N ILE A 128 -1.68 -11.31 -13.41
CA ILE A 128 -2.81 -10.93 -14.27
C ILE A 128 -2.68 -9.46 -14.66
N ALA A 129 -2.64 -9.16 -15.96
CA ALA A 129 -2.75 -7.79 -16.44
C ALA A 129 -4.15 -7.24 -16.20
N VAL A 130 -4.27 -6.14 -15.45
CA VAL A 130 -5.56 -5.46 -15.19
C VAL A 130 -5.82 -4.42 -16.29
N ASN A 131 -4.90 -3.47 -16.46
CA ASN A 131 -4.97 -2.38 -17.44
C ASN A 131 -3.66 -2.14 -18.21
N VAL A 132 -2.65 -3.00 -18.02
CA VAL A 132 -1.39 -2.97 -18.79
C VAL A 132 -1.51 -3.71 -20.12
N ASP A 133 -0.77 -3.26 -21.14
CA ASP A 133 -0.63 -4.01 -22.39
C ASP A 133 0.36 -5.18 -22.28
N ALA A 134 0.41 -6.02 -23.32
CA ALA A 134 1.27 -7.20 -23.34
C ALA A 134 2.78 -6.89 -23.42
N THR A 135 3.17 -5.71 -23.91
CA THR A 135 4.57 -5.27 -23.98
C THR A 135 5.04 -4.79 -22.60
N THR A 136 4.24 -3.98 -21.92
CA THR A 136 4.46 -3.58 -20.52
C THR A 136 4.46 -4.79 -19.59
N ALA A 137 3.52 -5.72 -19.76
CA ALA A 137 3.50 -6.95 -18.97
C ALA A 137 4.77 -7.79 -19.17
N ALA A 138 5.23 -7.93 -20.41
CA ALA A 138 6.48 -8.63 -20.72
C ALA A 138 7.71 -7.91 -20.13
N ALA A 139 7.73 -6.58 -20.13
CA ALA A 139 8.80 -5.78 -19.53
C ALA A 139 8.87 -5.97 -18.01
N MET A 140 7.73 -5.87 -17.30
CA MET A 140 7.62 -6.13 -15.85
C MET A 140 8.18 -7.51 -15.49
N THR A 141 7.74 -8.57 -16.19
CA THR A 141 8.19 -9.94 -15.90
C THR A 141 9.66 -10.18 -16.30
N ALA A 142 10.13 -9.62 -17.42
CA ALA A 142 11.51 -9.81 -17.87
C ALA A 142 12.54 -9.04 -17.03
N GLY A 143 12.19 -7.83 -16.58
CA GLY A 143 13.00 -7.03 -15.66
C GLY A 143 12.96 -7.54 -14.21
N GLY A 144 11.97 -8.36 -13.85
CA GLY A 144 11.75 -8.80 -12.48
C GLY A 144 11.31 -7.65 -11.58
N TYR A 145 10.44 -6.77 -12.08
CA TYR A 145 10.05 -5.55 -11.39
C TYR A 145 8.86 -5.75 -10.44
N SER A 146 8.97 -5.14 -9.26
CA SER A 146 7.87 -4.92 -8.31
C SER A 146 7.13 -3.62 -8.62
N VAL A 147 7.89 -2.59 -8.98
CA VAL A 147 7.43 -1.27 -9.43
C VAL A 147 8.27 -0.87 -10.66
N TRP A 148 7.63 -0.30 -11.67
CA TRP A 148 8.29 0.25 -12.84
C TRP A 148 7.69 1.62 -13.17
N VAL A 149 8.54 2.63 -13.24
CA VAL A 149 8.11 4.02 -13.40
C VAL A 149 8.78 4.62 -14.62
N ARG A 150 7.98 5.19 -15.53
CA ARG A 150 8.45 5.97 -16.68
C ARG A 150 7.76 7.33 -16.67
N GLY A 151 8.52 8.37 -16.93
CA GLY A 151 7.97 9.72 -17.05
C GLY A 151 9.00 10.77 -17.40
N GLN A 152 8.61 12.02 -17.21
CA GLN A 152 9.44 13.19 -17.45
C GLN A 152 9.26 14.27 -16.40
N ALA A 153 10.35 14.92 -16.04
CA ALA A 153 10.37 16.14 -15.25
C ALA A 153 10.67 17.35 -16.16
N THR A 154 10.05 18.50 -15.89
CA THR A 154 10.22 19.74 -16.65
C THR A 154 10.44 20.96 -15.77
N LYS A 155 11.31 21.88 -16.20
CA LYS A 155 11.56 23.16 -15.51
C LYS A 155 11.89 24.25 -16.52
N GLY A 156 10.94 25.15 -16.76
CA GLY A 156 11.07 26.17 -17.81
C GLY A 156 11.19 25.54 -19.21
N SER A 157 12.38 25.58 -19.80
CA SER A 157 12.70 24.91 -21.08
C SER A 157 13.51 23.62 -20.91
N GLU A 158 13.86 23.25 -19.67
CA GLU A 158 14.57 22.00 -19.39
C GLU A 158 13.59 20.84 -19.27
N THR A 159 14.03 19.66 -19.72
CA THR A 159 13.30 18.40 -19.63
C THR A 159 14.30 17.30 -19.30
N ARG A 160 13.88 16.38 -18.44
CA ARG A 160 14.58 15.13 -18.13
C ARG A 160 13.57 13.99 -18.18
N THR A 161 13.96 12.86 -18.75
CA THR A 161 13.15 11.64 -18.79
C THR A 161 13.72 10.62 -17.81
N PHE A 162 12.90 9.70 -17.34
CA PHE A 162 13.32 8.59 -16.50
C PHE A 162 12.53 7.31 -16.87
N ASP A 163 13.21 6.17 -16.74
CA ASP A 163 12.66 4.83 -16.97
C ASP A 163 13.34 3.87 -15.98
N TRP A 164 12.69 3.64 -14.84
CA TRP A 164 13.28 3.02 -13.65
C TRP A 164 12.46 1.81 -13.21
N GLY A 165 13.07 0.62 -13.27
CA GLY A 165 12.50 -0.62 -12.73
C GLY A 165 13.14 -0.98 -11.39
N PHE A 166 12.29 -1.22 -10.39
CA PHE A 166 12.68 -1.62 -9.04
C PHE A 166 12.38 -3.10 -8.85
N THR A 167 13.33 -3.89 -8.33
CA THR A 167 13.14 -5.33 -8.09
C THR A 167 12.70 -5.65 -6.65
N THR A 168 12.82 -4.67 -5.75
CA THR A 168 12.60 -4.81 -4.31
C THR A 168 11.23 -5.41 -4.00
N LYS A 169 11.21 -6.55 -3.29
CA LYS A 169 9.99 -7.08 -2.68
C LYS A 169 9.65 -6.22 -1.47
N LEU A 170 8.40 -5.78 -1.39
CA LEU A 170 7.81 -5.09 -0.25
C LEU A 170 6.65 -5.92 0.27
N THR A 171 6.57 -6.09 1.60
CA THR A 171 5.45 -6.72 2.29
C THR A 171 4.91 -5.71 3.29
N PHE A 172 3.66 -5.28 3.11
CA PHE A 172 2.93 -4.39 4.01
C PHE A 172 2.03 -5.26 4.88
N LEU A 173 2.14 -5.12 6.20
CA LEU A 173 1.47 -5.98 7.19
C LEU A 173 0.90 -5.12 8.32
N HIS A 174 -0.18 -5.61 8.94
CA HIS A 174 -0.84 -4.93 10.06
C HIS A 174 -1.29 -3.51 9.66
N CYS A 175 -1.93 -3.42 8.50
CA CYS A 175 -2.60 -2.20 8.03
C CYS A 175 -4.01 -2.15 8.62
N ASP A 176 -4.36 -1.07 9.32
CA ASP A 176 -5.72 -0.86 9.82
C ASP A 176 -6.63 -0.33 8.71
N LEU A 177 -7.74 -1.03 8.44
CA LEU A 177 -8.76 -0.60 7.48
C LEU A 177 -9.73 0.43 8.05
N GLY A 178 -9.76 0.63 9.37
CA GLY A 178 -10.60 1.63 10.03
C GLY A 178 -12.08 1.24 10.12
N GLY A 179 -12.42 -0.04 10.00
CA GLY A 179 -13.83 -0.46 9.95
C GLY A 179 -14.10 -1.95 10.11
N ASP A 180 -15.37 -2.25 10.32
CA ASP A 180 -15.90 -3.58 10.57
C ASP A 180 -16.53 -4.23 9.33
N VAL A 181 -16.53 -5.56 9.31
CA VAL A 181 -17.46 -6.38 8.55
C VAL A 181 -18.58 -6.87 9.45
N ASP A 182 -19.82 -6.56 9.09
CA ASP A 182 -21.08 -7.07 9.62
C ASP A 182 -22.15 -7.04 8.51
N GLY A 183 -22.11 -8.04 7.62
CA GLY A 183 -23.03 -8.17 6.47
C GLY A 183 -22.84 -7.13 5.36
N ASN A 184 -21.87 -6.23 5.48
CA ASN A 184 -21.53 -5.19 4.50
C ASN A 184 -20.33 -5.57 3.62
N THR A 185 -20.10 -4.73 2.61
CA THR A 185 -18.78 -4.60 1.98
C THR A 185 -17.95 -3.59 2.77
N LEU A 186 -16.74 -3.96 3.17
CA LEU A 186 -15.70 -3.07 3.66
C LEU A 186 -14.73 -2.80 2.51
N ALA A 187 -14.41 -1.54 2.24
CA ALA A 187 -13.47 -1.17 1.19
C ALA A 187 -12.04 -1.09 1.75
N ALA A 188 -11.08 -1.64 1.01
CA ALA A 188 -9.65 -1.50 1.26
C ALA A 188 -8.98 -0.92 0.00
N ARG A 189 -8.08 0.05 0.18
CA ARG A 189 -7.36 0.69 -0.92
C ARG A 189 -5.88 0.77 -0.62
N ALA A 190 -5.08 -0.10 -1.24
CA ALA A 190 -3.64 0.12 -1.28
C ALA A 190 -3.39 1.44 -2.03
N THR A 191 -2.76 2.41 -1.37
CA THR A 191 -2.50 3.74 -1.95
C THR A 191 -1.01 3.87 -2.20
N ILE A 192 -0.63 4.23 -3.41
CA ILE A 192 0.77 4.27 -3.85
C ILE A 192 1.14 5.72 -4.18
N HIS A 193 2.09 6.27 -3.44
CA HIS A 193 2.53 7.66 -3.54
C HIS A 193 3.85 7.76 -4.33
N ALA A 194 3.91 8.63 -5.34
CA ALA A 194 5.09 8.76 -6.22
C ALA A 194 6.07 9.86 -5.80
N ASP A 195 5.57 10.92 -5.16
CA ASP A 195 6.36 11.98 -4.54
C ASP A 195 7.38 11.44 -3.52
N HIS A 196 7.05 10.35 -2.83
CA HIS A 196 7.95 9.56 -2.00
C HIS A 196 9.30 9.23 -2.68
N LEU A 197 9.30 8.92 -3.99
CA LEU A 197 10.52 8.64 -4.78
C LEU A 197 11.42 9.87 -4.96
N PHE A 198 10.87 11.06 -4.73
CA PHE A 198 11.48 12.37 -4.93
C PHE A 198 11.62 13.15 -3.62
N TYR A 199 11.36 12.53 -2.46
CA TYR A 199 11.69 13.12 -1.16
C TYR A 199 13.18 13.42 -1.04
N ASP A 200 13.50 14.48 -0.28
CA ASP A 200 14.85 15.00 -0.13
C ASP A 200 15.48 14.79 1.25
N ASP A 201 14.77 14.11 2.15
CA ASP A 201 15.15 13.75 3.51
C ASP A 201 14.52 12.38 3.85
N ALA A 202 15.30 11.40 4.30
CA ALA A 202 14.81 10.05 4.62
C ALA A 202 14.33 9.85 6.08
N VAL A 203 14.36 10.90 6.91
CA VAL A 203 13.95 10.80 8.34
C VAL A 203 13.08 11.98 8.82
N SER A 204 12.76 12.94 7.96
CA SER A 204 11.75 13.97 8.25
C SER A 204 10.35 13.36 8.21
N ASP A 205 9.49 13.73 9.16
CA ASP A 205 8.05 13.44 9.12
C ASP A 205 7.34 14.25 8.00
N GLU A 206 7.93 15.38 7.60
CA GLU A 206 7.51 16.26 6.50
C GLU A 206 8.73 16.51 5.59
N PRO A 207 9.10 15.59 4.69
CA PRO A 207 10.19 15.78 3.73
C PRO A 207 9.77 16.70 2.59
N ASN A 208 10.73 17.34 1.89
CA ASN A 208 10.39 18.13 0.70
C ASN A 208 10.45 17.23 -0.54
N VAL A 209 9.57 17.48 -1.51
CA VAL A 209 9.68 16.88 -2.85
C VAL A 209 10.67 17.70 -3.69
N ALA A 210 11.64 17.06 -4.35
CA ALA A 210 12.67 17.73 -5.11
C ALA A 210 13.25 16.87 -6.25
N PHE A 211 13.59 17.51 -7.37
CA PHE A 211 14.14 16.81 -8.55
C PHE A 211 15.50 17.33 -9.02
N GLN A 212 16.00 18.48 -8.54
CA GLN A 212 17.21 19.10 -9.09
C GLN A 212 18.46 18.21 -9.01
N LEU A 213 18.69 17.49 -7.90
CA LEU A 213 19.86 16.60 -7.79
C LEU A 213 19.74 15.38 -8.72
N ILE A 214 18.51 14.96 -9.04
CA ILE A 214 18.22 13.90 -10.01
C ILE A 214 18.46 14.42 -11.44
N ALA A 215 18.01 15.65 -11.74
CA ALA A 215 18.27 16.30 -13.04
C ALA A 215 19.76 16.60 -13.29
N ASP A 216 20.51 16.93 -12.24
CA ASP A 216 21.95 17.18 -12.26
C ASP A 216 22.77 15.88 -12.38
N ALA A 217 22.15 14.70 -12.28
CA ALA A 217 22.80 13.41 -12.49
C ALA A 217 23.07 13.09 -13.98
N ASP A 218 22.38 13.75 -14.92
CA ASP A 218 22.53 13.58 -16.37
C ASP A 218 24.02 13.66 -16.81
N GLY A 219 24.60 12.56 -17.28
CA GLY A 219 26.02 12.39 -17.63
C GLY A 219 26.99 12.16 -16.45
N ALA A 220 26.53 12.02 -15.21
CA ALA A 220 27.38 11.90 -14.02
C ALA A 220 28.23 10.63 -13.95
N ASP A 221 27.83 9.55 -14.65
CA ASP A 221 28.63 8.33 -14.80
C ASP A 221 29.79 8.46 -15.82
N GLY A 222 29.89 9.61 -16.49
CA GLY A 222 30.89 9.90 -17.52
C GLY A 222 30.37 9.68 -18.95
N THR A 223 29.09 9.37 -19.14
CA THR A 223 28.41 9.45 -20.44
C THR A 223 28.16 10.90 -20.86
N ILE A 224 27.54 11.10 -22.03
CA ILE A 224 27.12 12.43 -22.49
C ILE A 224 25.72 12.66 -21.93
N ALA A 225 25.53 13.77 -21.20
CA ALA A 225 24.22 14.23 -20.79
C ALA A 225 23.28 14.32 -22.01
N ASP A 226 22.30 13.43 -22.08
CA ASP A 226 21.36 13.29 -23.20
C ASP A 226 19.91 13.56 -22.80
N GLY A 227 19.67 13.81 -21.50
CA GLY A 227 18.37 14.11 -20.94
C GLY A 227 17.63 12.90 -20.37
N ALA A 228 18.17 11.68 -20.42
CA ALA A 228 17.59 10.49 -19.82
C ALA A 228 18.33 10.07 -18.55
N ILE A 229 17.70 10.23 -17.39
CA ILE A 229 18.29 9.89 -16.10
C ILE A 229 18.24 8.38 -15.87
N THR A 230 19.41 7.75 -15.81
CA THR A 230 19.58 6.31 -15.57
C THR A 230 20.05 6.00 -14.14
N PHE A 231 19.84 4.75 -13.70
CA PHE A 231 20.41 4.30 -12.43
C PHE A 231 21.95 4.30 -12.38
N ALA A 232 22.64 4.27 -13.53
CA ALA A 232 24.11 4.35 -13.57
C ALA A 232 24.60 5.74 -13.16
N GLU A 233 23.96 6.79 -13.68
CA GLU A 233 24.20 8.19 -13.35
C GLU A 233 23.82 8.50 -11.90
N LEU A 234 22.64 8.07 -11.45
CA LEU A 234 22.20 8.21 -10.06
C LEU A 234 23.18 7.51 -9.09
N ALA A 235 23.82 6.41 -9.50
CA ALA A 235 24.82 5.71 -8.69
C ALA A 235 26.18 6.44 -8.62
N ALA A 236 26.45 7.36 -9.56
CA ALA A 236 27.66 8.19 -9.57
C ALA A 236 27.55 9.43 -8.66
N VAL A 237 26.33 9.84 -8.28
CA VAL A 237 26.09 11.00 -7.39
C VAL A 237 26.26 10.61 -5.91
N ASP A 238 27.35 11.06 -5.29
CA ASP A 238 27.66 10.82 -3.86
C ASP A 238 26.79 11.68 -2.92
N LEU A 239 26.05 11.04 -2.02
CA LEU A 239 25.17 11.71 -1.03
C LEU A 239 25.87 12.06 0.28
N ARG A 240 27.12 11.62 0.54
CA ARG A 240 27.79 11.85 1.83
C ARG A 240 28.12 13.33 2.09
N GLY A 241 28.09 14.16 1.06
CA GLY A 241 28.16 15.62 1.16
C GLY A 241 26.80 16.34 1.13
N GLN A 242 25.70 15.62 0.88
CA GLN A 242 24.37 16.19 0.66
C GLN A 242 23.58 16.24 1.97
N ALA A 243 23.64 17.39 2.65
CA ALA A 243 23.06 17.56 3.99
C ALA A 243 21.52 17.47 4.04
N ARG A 244 20.81 17.52 2.90
CA ARG A 244 19.34 17.37 2.85
C ARG A 244 18.91 15.93 3.11
N TYR A 245 19.56 14.96 2.45
CA TYR A 245 19.10 13.56 2.37
C TYR A 245 19.16 12.75 3.68
N GLN A 246 19.75 13.26 4.76
CA GLN A 246 19.83 12.67 6.12
C GLN A 246 20.14 11.16 6.22
N VAL A 247 20.80 10.55 5.23
CA VAL A 247 20.92 9.09 5.11
C VAL A 247 21.63 8.39 6.28
N GLY A 248 22.41 9.12 7.08
CA GLY A 248 22.91 8.70 8.40
C GLY A 248 23.46 7.26 8.46
N SER A 249 22.74 6.38 9.17
CA SER A 249 23.06 4.95 9.29
C SER A 249 22.11 4.03 8.52
N LEU A 250 21.25 4.59 7.65
CA LEU A 250 20.28 3.83 6.86
C LEU A 250 20.96 2.86 5.88
N ARG A 251 20.17 1.89 5.43
CA ARG A 251 20.58 0.84 4.50
C ARG A 251 19.57 0.74 3.37
N ASP A 252 20.07 0.45 2.18
CA ASP A 252 19.21 0.02 1.08
C ASP A 252 18.63 -1.38 1.37
N PRO A 253 17.61 -1.85 0.61
CA PRO A 253 17.02 -3.19 0.79
C PRO A 253 18.00 -4.35 0.64
N ALA A 254 19.15 -4.15 -0.02
CA ALA A 254 20.22 -5.14 -0.12
C ALA A 254 21.15 -5.15 1.13
N GLY A 255 20.92 -4.25 2.08
CA GLY A 255 21.67 -4.15 3.33
C GLY A 255 22.97 -3.34 3.23
N ALA A 256 23.23 -2.67 2.11
CA ALA A 256 24.40 -1.80 1.95
C ALA A 256 24.12 -0.39 2.48
N ALA A 257 25.16 0.33 2.89
CA ALA A 257 25.03 1.72 3.32
C ALA A 257 24.61 2.61 2.15
N ILE A 258 23.56 3.42 2.33
CA ILE A 258 23.13 4.41 1.34
C ILE A 258 24.21 5.49 1.26
N VAL A 259 24.93 5.53 0.12
CA VAL A 259 25.99 6.52 -0.13
C VAL A 259 25.84 7.24 -1.46
N ASN A 260 24.93 6.81 -2.33
CA ASN A 260 24.62 7.48 -3.60
C ASN A 260 23.11 7.62 -3.84
N LEU A 261 22.75 8.41 -4.84
CA LEU A 261 21.36 8.76 -5.14
C LEU A 261 20.55 7.57 -5.67
N ALA A 262 21.17 6.64 -6.40
CA ALA A 262 20.50 5.39 -6.81
C ALA A 262 20.04 4.55 -5.61
N GLN A 263 20.92 4.32 -4.63
CA GLN A 263 20.57 3.61 -3.40
C GLN A 263 19.50 4.33 -2.58
N TYR A 264 19.50 5.67 -2.62
CA TYR A 264 18.48 6.46 -1.94
C TYR A 264 17.10 6.29 -2.60
N ILE A 265 17.00 6.39 -3.92
CA ILE A 265 15.72 6.19 -4.63
C ILE A 265 15.21 4.73 -4.45
N VAL A 266 16.12 3.75 -4.40
CA VAL A 266 15.79 2.34 -4.06
C VAL A 266 15.44 2.15 -2.57
N HIS A 267 15.81 3.06 -1.69
CA HIS A 267 15.26 3.12 -0.33
C HIS A 267 13.88 3.78 -0.33
N GLN A 268 13.69 4.88 -1.06
CA GLN A 268 12.40 5.57 -1.14
C GLN A 268 11.27 4.69 -1.69
N VAL A 269 11.56 3.79 -2.65
CA VAL A 269 10.52 2.85 -3.13
C VAL A 269 9.96 1.95 -2.01
N THR A 270 10.66 1.77 -0.88
CA THR A 270 10.12 1.00 0.25
C THR A 270 9.06 1.75 1.06
N THR A 271 8.87 3.04 0.81
CA THR A 271 7.95 3.91 1.58
C THR A 271 6.67 4.27 0.82
N VAL A 272 6.59 3.98 -0.48
CA VAL A 272 5.49 4.44 -1.37
C VAL A 272 4.11 3.88 -1.04
N GLY A 273 4.02 2.80 -0.26
CA GLY A 273 2.78 2.06 -0.04
C GLY A 273 2.09 2.39 1.29
N HIS A 274 0.83 2.77 1.19
CA HIS A 274 -0.06 3.11 2.30
C HIS A 274 -1.41 2.39 2.16
N ILE A 275 -2.35 2.63 3.07
CA ILE A 275 -3.72 2.10 3.07
C ILE A 275 -4.73 3.25 3.20
N ASN A 276 -5.79 3.23 2.39
CA ASN A 276 -6.93 4.15 2.46
C ASN A 276 -6.56 5.66 2.43
N GLY A 277 -5.61 6.05 1.57
CA GLY A 277 -4.93 7.36 1.61
C GLY A 277 -3.63 7.24 2.41
N GLU A 278 -3.41 8.17 3.34
CA GLU A 278 -2.23 8.26 4.22
C GLU A 278 -2.18 7.24 5.37
N GLY A 279 -3.01 6.20 5.36
CA GLY A 279 -3.01 5.21 6.44
C GLY A 279 -1.73 4.38 6.39
N HIS A 280 -1.04 4.26 7.53
CA HIS A 280 0.17 3.45 7.61
C HIS A 280 -0.17 1.98 7.96
N CYS A 281 0.73 1.09 7.55
CA CYS A 281 0.81 -0.28 8.04
C CYS A 281 1.87 -0.33 9.15
N GLU A 282 1.63 -1.04 10.25
CA GLU A 282 2.60 -1.06 11.37
C GLU A 282 3.96 -1.68 10.97
N ASP A 283 3.94 -2.65 10.05
CA ASP A 283 5.12 -3.35 9.57
C ASP A 283 5.27 -3.25 8.04
N VAL A 284 6.44 -2.77 7.59
CA VAL A 284 6.86 -2.81 6.19
C VAL A 284 8.19 -3.56 6.06
N VAL A 285 8.19 -4.69 5.36
CA VAL A 285 9.36 -5.54 5.17
C VAL A 285 9.86 -5.44 3.73
N ALA A 286 11.02 -4.81 3.54
CA ALA A 286 11.73 -4.74 2.27
C ALA A 286 12.77 -5.86 2.11
N GLN A 287 12.85 -6.46 0.92
CA GLN A 287 13.81 -7.50 0.54
C GLN A 287 14.31 -7.25 -0.89
N PRO A 288 15.57 -7.61 -1.24
CA PRO A 288 16.12 -7.44 -2.59
C PRO A 288 15.55 -8.44 -3.61
#